data_AF-A0A9D6IKT4-F1
#
_entry.id   AF-A0A9D6IKT4-F1
#
_cell.length_a   1.000
_cell.length_b   1.000
_cell.length_c   1.000
_cell.angle_alpha   90.00
_cell.angle_beta   90.00
_cell.angle_gamma   90.00
#
_symmetry.space_group_name_H-M   'P 1'
#
loop_
_entity.id
_entity.type
_entity.pdbx_description
1 polymer ?
#
loop_
_entity_poly.entity_id
_entity_poly.type
_entity_poly.pdbx_seq_one_letter_code
_entity_poly.pdbx_strand_id
1 'polypeptide(L)'
;MTIKPMGSMTVEQVAEAMYALVKECHGKRNLRATDLTKAMIDKIGAESCDKQMCKEAIRLLVDGGRCTYAYLGGSYIVLPPETC
;
A
#
# COMPACT_ATOMS: atom_id res chain seq x y z
N MET A 1 -2.64 -19.40 1.61
CA MET A 1 -3.25 -18.45 2.55
C MET A 1 -4.49 -17.89 1.88
N THR A 2 -5.66 -18.44 2.20
CA THR A 2 -6.94 -18.13 1.53
C THR A 2 -7.59 -16.96 2.26
N ILE A 3 -7.54 -15.75 1.69
CA ILE A 3 -8.33 -14.63 2.16
C ILE A 3 -9.77 -14.80 1.65
N LYS A 4 -10.69 -15.09 2.58
CA LYS A 4 -12.15 -15.12 2.35
C LYS A 4 -12.66 -13.69 2.08
N PRO A 5 -13.72 -13.52 1.27
CA PRO A 5 -14.41 -12.23 1.17
C PRO A 5 -15.19 -11.99 2.47
N MET A 6 -14.76 -11.02 3.27
CA MET A 6 -15.43 -10.61 4.51
C MET A 6 -15.65 -9.10 4.49
N GLY A 7 -16.75 -8.66 3.87
CA GLY A 7 -17.24 -7.28 3.97
C GLY A 7 -16.26 -6.19 3.52
N SER A 8 -16.70 -4.93 3.56
CA SER A 8 -15.79 -3.80 3.35
C SER A 8 -14.61 -3.90 4.33
N MET A 9 -13.39 -3.86 3.81
CA MET A 9 -12.20 -3.86 4.65
C MET A 9 -12.05 -2.52 5.37
N THR A 10 -11.38 -2.53 6.52
CA THR A 10 -10.99 -1.31 7.23
C THR A 10 -9.72 -0.70 6.61
N VAL A 11 -9.51 0.60 6.85
CA VAL A 11 -8.32 1.33 6.36
C VAL A 11 -7.03 0.67 6.87
N GLU A 12 -7.02 0.18 8.10
CA GLU A 12 -5.89 -0.50 8.72
C GLU A 12 -5.57 -1.84 8.02
N GLN A 13 -6.60 -2.62 7.69
CA GLN A 13 -6.40 -3.88 6.96
C GLN A 13 -5.90 -3.63 5.53
N VAL A 14 -6.42 -2.59 4.87
CA VAL A 14 -5.93 -2.15 3.56
C VAL A 14 -4.47 -1.69 3.67
N ALA A 15 -4.12 -0.95 4.73
CA ALA A 15 -2.75 -0.50 5.00
C ALA A 15 -1.79 -1.67 5.20
N GLU A 16 -2.15 -2.70 5.97
CA GLU A 16 -1.31 -3.90 6.13
C GLU A 16 -1.10 -4.63 4.81
N ALA A 17 -2.15 -4.79 4.01
CA ALA A 17 -2.06 -5.45 2.72
C ALA A 17 -1.23 -4.63 1.71
N MET A 18 -1.35 -3.30 1.72
CA MET A 18 -0.49 -2.38 0.96
C MET A 18 0.97 -2.47 1.39
N TYR A 19 1.23 -2.48 2.70
CA TYR A 19 2.58 -2.60 3.25
C TYR A 19 3.23 -3.93 2.84
N ALA A 20 2.50 -5.04 2.89
CA ALA A 20 2.98 -6.33 2.42
C ALA A 20 3.36 -6.30 0.93
N LEU A 21 2.56 -5.63 0.09
CA LEU A 21 2.84 -5.47 -1.33
C LEU A 21 4.10 -4.61 -1.58
N VAL A 22 4.25 -3.51 -0.84
CA VAL A 22 5.46 -2.67 -0.90
C VAL A 22 6.69 -3.46 -0.49
N LYS A 23 6.61 -4.26 0.59
CA LYS A 23 7.70 -5.11 1.07
C LYS A 23 8.09 -6.20 0.06
N GLU A 24 7.11 -6.80 -0.63
CA GLU A 24 7.36 -7.79 -1.68
C GLU A 24 8.04 -7.20 -2.91
N CYS A 25 7.71 -5.94 -3.24
CA CYS A 25 8.30 -5.20 -4.35
C CYS A 25 9.65 -4.55 -3.99
N HIS A 26 9.92 -4.33 -2.70
CA HIS A 26 11.14 -3.69 -2.22
C HIS A 26 12.39 -4.41 -2.75
N GLY A 27 13.35 -3.63 -3.28
CA GLY A 27 14.57 -4.15 -3.91
C GLY A 27 14.39 -4.70 -5.34
N LYS A 28 13.15 -4.86 -5.84
CA LYS A 28 12.87 -5.29 -7.22
C LYS A 28 12.32 -4.15 -8.07
N ARG A 29 11.31 -3.44 -7.56
CA ARG A 29 10.65 -2.31 -8.22
C ARG A 29 9.98 -1.40 -7.20
N ASN A 30 9.95 -0.11 -7.51
CA ASN A 30 9.24 0.86 -6.69
C ASN A 30 7.82 1.06 -7.24
N LEU A 31 6.83 1.15 -6.34
CA LEU A 31 5.44 1.35 -6.72
C LEU A 31 5.06 2.81 -6.50
N ARG A 32 4.44 3.43 -7.52
CA ARG A 32 3.78 4.73 -7.35
C ARG A 32 2.51 4.53 -6.54
N ALA A 33 2.07 5.55 -5.82
CA ALA A 33 0.82 5.51 -5.05
C ALA A 33 -0.37 5.04 -5.92
N THR A 34 -0.44 5.50 -7.16
CA THR A 34 -1.45 5.08 -8.14
C THR A 34 -1.35 3.61 -8.51
N ASP A 35 -0.14 3.11 -8.74
CA ASP A 35 0.10 1.71 -9.12
C ASP A 35 -0.20 0.77 -7.94
N LEU A 36 0.17 1.18 -6.72
CA LEU A 36 -0.15 0.49 -5.48
C LEU A 36 -1.67 0.41 -5.27
N THR A 37 -2.39 1.52 -5.47
CA THR A 37 -3.86 1.56 -5.37
C THR A 37 -4.52 0.62 -6.38
N LYS A 38 -4.06 0.62 -7.64
CA LYS A 38 -4.58 -0.27 -8.68
C LYS A 38 -4.32 -1.74 -8.32
N ALA A 39 -3.10 -2.08 -7.91
CA ALA A 39 -2.74 -3.44 -7.52
C ALA A 39 -3.57 -3.94 -6.33
N MET A 40 -3.90 -3.07 -5.38
CA MET A 40 -4.77 -3.42 -4.25
C MET A 40 -6.21 -3.69 -4.68
N ILE A 41 -6.79 -2.79 -5.49
CA ILE A 41 -8.15 -2.95 -6.01
C ILE A 41 -8.26 -4.21 -6.87
N ASP A 42 -7.24 -4.52 -7.66
CA ASP A 42 -7.17 -5.74 -8.49
C ASP A 42 -7.07 -7.01 -7.62
N LYS A 43 -6.27 -6.97 -6.55
CA LYS A 43 -6.02 -8.12 -5.66
C LYS A 43 -7.18 -8.45 -4.74
N ILE A 44 -7.91 -7.45 -4.25
CA ILE A 44 -8.96 -7.62 -3.24
C ILE A 44 -10.37 -7.43 -3.82
N GLY A 45 -10.47 -6.67 -4.92
CA GLY A 45 -11.74 -6.32 -5.55
C GLY A 45 -12.20 -4.91 -5.18
N ALA A 46 -12.77 -4.21 -6.16
CA ALA A 46 -13.30 -2.85 -6.00
C ALA A 46 -14.50 -2.76 -5.03
N GLU A 47 -15.15 -3.89 -4.72
CA GLU A 47 -16.22 -3.95 -3.72
C GLU A 47 -15.68 -3.91 -2.28
N SER A 48 -14.40 -4.25 -2.08
CA SER A 48 -13.79 -4.36 -0.74
C SER A 48 -12.95 -3.15 -0.36
N CYS A 49 -12.35 -2.45 -1.36
CA CYS A 49 -11.59 -1.23 -1.14
C CYS A 49 -11.83 -0.22 -2.26
N ASP A 50 -12.00 1.04 -1.89
CA ASP A 50 -12.14 2.15 -2.81
C ASP A 50 -10.85 2.99 -2.88
N LYS A 51 -10.82 3.96 -3.79
CA LYS A 51 -9.66 4.84 -3.96
C LYS A 51 -9.43 5.74 -2.74
N GLN A 52 -10.46 6.04 -1.95
CA GLN A 52 -10.36 6.91 -0.79
C GLN A 52 -9.71 6.18 0.38
N MET A 53 -10.18 4.97 0.69
CA MET A 53 -9.57 4.04 1.63
C MET A 53 -8.11 3.77 1.29
N CYS A 54 -7.78 3.55 0.01
CA CYS A 54 -6.39 3.36 -0.40
C CYS A 54 -5.51 4.59 -0.10
N LYS A 55 -6.03 5.82 -0.26
CA LYS A 55 -5.29 7.04 0.09
C LYS A 55 -5.10 7.18 1.60
N GLU A 56 -6.14 6.89 2.37
CA GLU A 56 -6.09 6.92 3.84
C GLU A 56 -5.14 5.87 4.38
N ALA A 57 -5.13 4.67 3.79
CA ALA A 57 -4.20 3.60 4.12
C ALA A 57 -2.75 3.99 3.83
N ILE A 58 -2.47 4.57 2.66
CA ILE A 58 -1.13 5.09 2.35
C ILE A 58 -0.71 6.16 3.36
N ARG A 59 -1.62 7.07 3.70
CA ARG A 59 -1.35 8.11 4.69
C ARG A 59 -1.03 7.51 6.06
N LEU A 60 -1.80 6.52 6.51
CA LEU A 60 -1.56 5.82 7.78
C LEU A 60 -0.18 5.15 7.80
N LEU A 61 0.25 4.56 6.69
CA LEU A 61 1.60 3.96 6.58
C LEU A 61 2.72 5.01 6.63
N VAL A 62 2.52 6.16 6.00
CA VAL A 62 3.53 7.22 5.93
C VAL A 62 3.59 8.01 7.23
N ASP A 63 2.45 8.44 7.76
CA ASP A 63 2.34 9.14 9.06
C ASP A 63 2.82 8.23 10.21
N GLY A 64 2.62 6.91 10.09
CA GLY A 64 3.16 5.90 11.01
C GLY A 64 4.64 5.54 10.79
N GLY A 65 5.33 6.15 9.83
CA GLY A 65 6.75 5.93 9.56
C GLY A 65 7.10 4.55 8.98
N ARG A 66 6.10 3.74 8.58
CA ARG A 66 6.30 2.40 8.01
C ARG A 66 6.61 2.43 6.53
N CYS A 67 6.17 3.46 5.85
CA CYS A 67 6.51 3.77 4.46
C CYS A 67 6.97 5.23 4.36
N THR A 68 7.69 5.56 3.30
CA THR A 68 8.05 6.93 2.98
C THR A 68 7.89 7.21 1.49
N TYR A 69 7.73 8.50 1.16
CA TYR A 69 7.77 8.94 -0.23
C TYR A 69 9.22 9.13 -0.67
N ALA A 70 9.60 8.45 -1.75
CA ALA A 70 10.88 8.66 -2.41
C ALA A 70 10.67 9.28 -3.79
N TYR A 71 11.56 10.21 -4.15
CA TYR A 71 11.55 10.85 -5.46
C TYR A 71 12.66 10.27 -6.33
N LEU A 72 12.27 9.46 -7.32
CA LEU A 72 13.18 8.74 -8.22
C LEU A 72 12.75 8.96 -9.68
N GLY A 73 12.63 10.24 -10.09
CA GLY A 73 12.01 10.63 -11.37
C GLY A 73 10.48 10.53 -11.37
N GLY A 74 9.90 10.44 -10.18
CA GLY A 74 8.46 10.32 -9.90
C GLY A 74 8.25 10.03 -8.41
N SER A 75 7.00 10.07 -7.94
CA SER A 75 6.66 9.84 -6.53
C SER A 75 6.35 8.36 -6.26
N TYR A 76 7.20 7.72 -5.47
CA TYR A 76 7.08 6.30 -5.13
C TYR A 76 6.86 6.12 -3.63
N ILE A 77 6.11 5.07 -3.27
CA ILE A 77 5.99 4.59 -1.89
C ILE A 77 7.05 3.51 -1.69
N VAL A 78 7.97 3.73 -0.77
CA VAL A 78 9.06 2.80 -0.45
C VAL A 78 9.11 2.55 1.05
N LEU A 79 9.82 1.50 1.45
CA LEU A 79 10.14 1.32 2.87
C LEU A 79 11.09 2.44 3.32
N PRO A 80 10.98 2.92 4.56
CA PRO A 80 11.95 3.85 5.11
C PRO A 80 13.35 3.21 5.05
N PRO A 81 14.41 4.01 4.83
CA PRO A 81 15.77 3.51 4.93
C PRO A 81 15.98 2.96 6.34
N GLU A 82 16.72 1.85 6.44
CA GLU A 82 17.20 1.38 7.74
C GLU A 82 18.03 2.52 8.35
N THR A 83 17.55 3.08 9.46
CA THR A 83 18.31 4.06 10.23
C THR A 83 19.59 3.38 10.72
N CYS A 84 20.74 3.85 10.21
CA CYS A 84 22.07 3.47 10.67
C CYS A 84 22.31 3.79 12.15
#